data_AF-A0A543K3C0-F1
#
_entry.id   AF-A0A543K3C0-F1
#
_cell.length_a   1.000
_cell.length_b   1.000
_cell.length_c   1.000
_cell.angle_alpha   90.00
_cell.angle_beta   90.00
_cell.angle_gamma   90.00
#
_symmetry.space_group_name_H-M   'P 1'
#
loop_
_entity.id
_entity.type
_entity.pdbx_description
1 polymer ?
#
loop_
_entity_poly.entity_id
_entity_poly.type
_entity_poly.pdbx_seq_one_letter_code
_entity_poly.pdbx_strand_id
1 'polypeptide(L)' 'MPLFIRNPEVDTLVDKVMAATGSKDKTETVRKALLLQLEAVNAKESLASRVAKVQQKAALTGLRPDGRDDKDLMDEQWGV' A
#
# COMPACT_ATOMS: atom_id res chain seq x y z
N MET A 1 -17.23 -16.18 -11.29
CA MET A 1 -18.63 -15.82 -10.99
C MET A 1 -18.83 -14.34 -11.28
N PRO A 2 -19.94 -13.92 -11.91
CA PRO A 2 -20.24 -12.50 -12.08
C PRO A 2 -20.47 -11.84 -10.71
N LEU A 3 -19.85 -10.68 -10.50
CA LEU A 3 -20.01 -9.87 -9.30
C LEU A 3 -21.34 -9.11 -9.42
N PHE A 4 -22.39 -9.54 -8.72
CA PHE A 4 -23.68 -8.84 -8.70
C PHE A 4 -23.77 -7.96 -7.46
N ILE A 5 -23.53 -6.66 -7.62
CA ILE A 5 -23.59 -5.70 -6.51
C ILE A 5 -24.98 -5.07 -6.50
N ARG A 6 -25.82 -5.43 -5.52
CA ARG A 6 -27.07 -4.72 -5.20
C ARG A 6 -26.83 -3.81 -4.00
N ASN A 7 -26.00 -2.79 -4.19
CA ASN A 7 -25.80 -1.75 -3.19
C ASN A 7 -25.99 -0.37 -3.87
N PRO A 8 -27.00 0.41 -3.46
CA PRO A 8 -27.27 1.74 -4.04
C PRO A 8 -26.12 2.73 -3.87
N GLU A 9 -25.28 2.55 -2.84
CA GLU A 9 -24.07 3.38 -2.66
C GLU A 9 -23.05 3.13 -3.76
N VAL A 10 -22.91 1.88 -4.21
CA VAL A 10 -21.98 1.52 -5.29
C VAL A 10 -22.46 2.06 -6.63
N ASP A 11 -23.77 2.00 -6.91
CA ASP A 11 -24.34 2.62 -8.10
C ASP A 11 -24.08 4.14 -8.12
N THR A 12 -24.28 4.80 -6.98
CA THR A 12 -23.99 6.24 -6.84
C THR A 12 -22.50 6.56 -7.09
N LEU A 13 -21.59 5.71 -6.63
CA LEU A 13 -20.15 5.85 -6.88
C LEU A 13 -19.82 5.65 -8.37
N VAL A 14 -20.41 4.63 -9.02
CA VAL A 14 -20.21 4.38 -10.45
C VAL A 14 -20.70 5.58 -11.27
N ASP A 15 -21.87 6.11 -10.95
CA ASP A 15 -22.43 7.26 -11.67
C ASP A 15 -21.54 8.52 -11.51
N LYS A 16 -20.97 8.75 -10.32
CA LYS A 16 -19.97 9.83 -10.10
C LYS A 16 -18.70 9.64 -10.93
N VAL A 17 -18.17 8.41 -10.97
CA VAL A 17 -16.95 8.11 -11.75
C VAL A 17 -17.25 8.24 -13.25
N MET A 18 -18.40 7.77 -13.71
CA MET A 18 -18.86 7.94 -15.10
C MET A 18 -19.01 9.41 -15.46
N ALA A 19 -19.63 10.23 -14.60
CA ALA A 19 -19.76 11.66 -14.82
C ALA A 19 -18.39 12.37 -14.87
N ALA A 20 -17.45 11.99 -14.01
CA ALA A 20 -16.10 12.56 -13.98
C ALA A 20 -15.21 12.14 -15.17
N THR A 21 -15.39 10.91 -15.68
CA THR A 21 -14.57 10.34 -16.76
C THR A 21 -15.22 10.44 -18.14
N GLY A 22 -16.50 10.83 -18.21
CA GLY A 22 -17.30 10.82 -19.44
C GLY A 22 -17.66 9.42 -19.95
N SER A 23 -17.45 8.38 -19.14
CA SER A 23 -17.72 7.00 -19.53
C SER A 23 -19.23 6.72 -19.64
N LYS A 24 -19.63 5.94 -20.64
CA LYS A 24 -21.03 5.53 -20.87
C LYS A 24 -21.30 4.06 -20.51
N ASP A 25 -20.25 3.31 -20.16
CA ASP A 25 -20.34 1.89 -19.80
C ASP A 25 -20.04 1.70 -18.31
N LYS A 26 -21.05 1.25 -17.55
CA LYS A 26 -20.94 0.96 -16.11
C LYS A 26 -19.92 -0.15 -15.83
N THR A 27 -19.89 -1.19 -16.66
CA THR A 27 -19.01 -2.36 -16.48
C THR A 27 -17.55 -1.97 -16.72
N GLU A 28 -17.30 -1.23 -17.80
CA GLU A 28 -15.95 -0.75 -18.11
C GLU A 28 -15.45 0.22 -17.03
N THR A 29 -16.33 1.08 -16.51
CA THR A 29 -16.01 2.03 -15.45
C THR A 29 -15.60 1.30 -14.16
N VAL A 30 -16.37 0.31 -13.73
CA VAL A 30 -16.02 -0.51 -12.56
C VAL A 30 -14.70 -1.26 -12.78
N ARG A 31 -14.50 -1.84 -13.96
CA ARG A 31 -13.25 -2.52 -14.30
C ARG A 31 -12.04 -1.59 -14.18
N LYS A 32 -12.12 -0.39 -14.77
CA LYS A 32 -11.04 0.61 -14.71
C LYS A 32 -10.78 1.07 -13.28
N ALA A 33 -11.82 1.33 -12.50
CA ALA A 33 -11.69 1.72 -11.10
C ALA A 33 -10.96 0.65 -10.27
N LEU A 34 -11.28 -0.62 -10.47
CA LEU A 34 -10.60 -1.73 -9.79
C LEU A 34 -9.15 -1.89 -10.24
N LEU A 35 -8.84 -1.70 -11.52
CA LEU A 35 -7.47 -1.72 -12.03
C LEU A 35 -6.62 -0.61 -11.39
N LEU A 36 -7.14 0.61 -11.33
CA LEU A 36 -6.45 1.74 -10.68
C LEU A 36 -6.20 1.47 -9.18
N GLN A 37 -7.16 0.85 -8.49
CA GLN A 37 -6.98 0.47 -7.10
C GLN A 37 -5.91 -0.61 -6.93
N LEU A 38 -5.86 -1.60 -7.82
CA LEU A 38 -4.82 -2.62 -7.82
C LEU A 38 -3.45 -2.01 -8.12
N GLU A 39 -3.36 -1.11 -9.08
CA GLU A 39 -2.13 -0.35 -9.36
C GLU A 39 -1.69 0.45 -8.15
N ALA A 40 -2.61 1.14 -7.45
CA ALA A 40 -2.29 1.87 -6.23
C ALA A 40 -1.79 0.96 -5.10
N VAL A 41 -2.39 -0.23 -4.94
CA VAL A 41 -1.94 -1.24 -3.96
C VAL A 41 -0.57 -1.80 -4.35
N ASN A 42 -0.33 -2.08 -5.63
CA ASN A 42 0.95 -2.60 -6.13
C ASN A 42 2.06 -1.54 -6.11
N ALA A 43 1.71 -0.28 -6.35
CA ALA A 43 2.62 0.86 -6.26
C ALA A 43 2.92 1.24 -4.81
N LYS A 44 2.14 0.73 -3.84
CA LYS A 44 2.42 0.93 -2.42
C LYS A 44 3.74 0.23 -2.10
N GLU A 45 4.76 1.06 -1.88
CA GLU A 45 6.10 0.60 -1.60
C GLU A 45 6.09 -0.40 -0.42
N SER A 46 6.68 -1.57 -0.65
CA SER A 46 6.76 -2.62 0.37
C SER A 46 7.50 -2.11 1.62
N LEU A 47 7.19 -2.70 2.78
CA LEU A 47 7.91 -2.39 4.01
C LEU A 47 9.42 -2.62 3.84
N ALA A 48 9.81 -3.70 3.15
CA ALA A 48 11.21 -4.00 2.86
C ALA A 48 11.88 -2.89 2.05
N SER A 49 11.24 -2.38 1.00
CA SER A 49 11.76 -1.27 0.18
C SER A 49 11.89 0.02 0.99
N ARG A 50 10.90 0.33 1.84
CA ARG A 50 10.95 1.50 2.75
C ARG A 50 12.09 1.37 3.76
N VAL A 51 12.27 0.21 4.36
CA VAL A 51 13.35 -0.07 5.33
C VAL A 51 14.71 -0.01 4.64
N ALA A 52 14.84 -0.57 3.43
CA ALA A 52 16.08 -0.52 2.66
C ALA A 52 16.55 0.91 2.39
N LYS A 53 15.63 1.84 2.08
CA LYS A 53 15.97 3.27 1.92
C LYS A 53 16.55 3.88 3.20
N VAL A 54 15.98 3.55 4.36
CA VAL A 54 16.48 4.04 5.65
C VAL A 54 17.83 3.41 5.98
N GLN A 55 17.98 2.10 5.79
CA GLN A 55 19.24 1.39 5.99
C GLN A 55 20.34 1.92 5.07
N GLN A 56 20.03 2.25 3.81
CA GLN A 56 20.99 2.84 2.88
C GLN A 56 21.44 4.23 3.37
N LYS A 57 20.53 5.07 3.87
CA LYS A 57 20.90 6.38 4.45
C LYS A 57 21.79 6.22 5.67
N ALA A 58 21.46 5.28 6.57
CA ALA A 58 22.29 4.97 7.73
C ALA A 58 23.70 4.50 7.31
N ALA A 59 23.79 3.60 6.33
CA ALA A 59 25.06 3.11 5.79
C ALA A 59 25.92 4.23 5.20
N LEU A 60 25.32 5.19 4.49
CA LEU A 60 26.03 6.37 3.96
C LEU A 60 26.59 7.27 5.07
N THR A 61 25.94 7.33 6.22
CA THR A 61 26.42 8.05 7.41
C THR A 61 27.42 7.24 8.25
N GLY A 62 27.79 6.03 7.82
CA GLY A 62 28.74 5.16 8.52
C GLY A 62 28.10 4.24 9.57
N LEU A 63 26.78 4.31 9.78
CA LEU A 63 26.05 3.36 10.62
C LEU A 63 25.95 2.02 9.88
N ARG A 64 26.66 1.03 10.38
CA ARG A 64 26.63 -0.34 9.86
C ARG A 64 26.32 -1.29 11.01
N PRO A 65 25.64 -2.43 10.75
CA PRO A 65 25.54 -3.49 11.73
C PRO A 65 26.96 -3.91 12.14
N ASP A 66 27.24 -3.89 13.43
CA ASP A 66 28.51 -4.35 14.00
C ASP A 66 28.51 -5.87 14.24
N GLY A 67 27.37 -6.53 14.01
CA GLY A 67 27.18 -7.97 14.19
C GLY A 67 27.01 -8.38 15.65
N ARG A 68 26.90 -7.41 16.58
CA ARG A 68 26.60 -7.69 17.97
C ARG A 68 25.13 -8.11 18.11
N ASP A 69 24.89 -9.11 18.95
CA ASP A 69 23.55 -9.40 19.44
C ASP A 69 23.26 -8.43 20.58
N ASP A 70 22.35 -7.49 20.34
CA ASP A 70 21.98 -6.46 21.32
C ASP A 70 20.98 -6.98 22.37
N LYS A 71 20.73 -8.29 22.45
CA LYS A 71 19.79 -8.88 23.40
C LYS A 71 20.04 -8.44 24.84
N ASP A 72 21.26 -8.55 25.35
CA ASP A 72 21.58 -8.21 26.74
C ASP A 72 21.30 -6.73 27.03
N LEU A 73 21.63 -5.85 26.08
CA LEU A 73 21.33 -4.41 26.16
C LEU A 73 19.82 -4.15 26.20
N MET A 74 19.06 -4.86 25.36
CA MET A 74 17.60 -4.69 25.27
C MET A 74 16.89 -5.23 26.50
N ASP A 75 17.36 -6.36 27.05
CA ASP A 75 16.85 -6.94 28.30
C ASP A 75 17.11 -5.96 29.48
N GLU A 76 18.32 -5.39 29.57
CA GLU A 76 18.66 -4.36 30.56
C GLU A 76 17.78 -3.10 30.44
N GLN A 77 17.52 -2.63 29.22
CA GLN A 77 16.63 -1.47 29.00
C GLN A 77 15.16 -1.76 29.28
N TRP A 78 14.72 -3.02 29.12
CA TRP A 78 13.35 -3.44 29.41
C TRP A 78 13.14 -3.80 30.89
N GLY A 79 14.23 -3.92 31.66
CA GLY A 79 14.20 -4.22 33.10
C GLY A 79 13.98 -5.70 33.41
N VAL A 80 14.44 -6.60 32.52
CA VAL A 80 14.37 -8.07 32.67
C VAL A 80 15.76 -8.66 32.86
#